data_AF-A0AAP3SHE4-F1
#
_entry.id   AF-A0AAP3SHE4-F1
#
_cell.length_a   1.000
_cell.length_b   1.000
_cell.length_c   1.000
_cell.angle_alpha   90.00
_cell.angle_beta   90.00
_cell.angle_gamma   90.00
#
_symmetry.space_group_name_H-M   'P 1'
#
loop_
_entity.id
_entity.type
_entity.pdbx_description
1 polymer ?
#
loop_
_entity_poly.entity_id
_entity_poly.type
_entity_poly.pdbx_seq_one_letter_code
_entity_poly.pdbx_strand_id
1 'polypeptide(L)'
;VDLEFTQRLYDEAQQKYYDAQSRYARYTDENQNLSRRSFRTETERLQNEMNLAFNLYNQTAQQLQLAKAKVQELTPVYAVVQAATVPLEPSKPSKVLILIGCVFLAGAAAAAWILLGENIVGEFRKAVKTGE
;
A
#
# COMPACT_ATOMS: atom_id res chain seq x y z
N VAL A 1 12.48 0.60 -19.32
CA VAL A 1 12.52 -0.12 -20.63
C VAL A 1 11.69 -1.39 -20.44
N ASP A 2 11.00 -1.89 -21.46
CA ASP A 2 10.31 -3.22 -21.47
C ASP A 2 8.79 -3.31 -21.23
N LEU A 3 8.02 -2.23 -21.21
CA LEU A 3 6.54 -2.35 -21.28
C LEU A 3 6.02 -2.03 -22.68
N GLU A 4 6.48 -0.92 -23.27
CA GLU A 4 6.12 -0.51 -24.63
C GLU A 4 6.63 -1.48 -25.70
N PHE A 5 7.86 -2.00 -25.56
CA PHE A 5 8.42 -3.01 -26.47
C PHE A 5 7.64 -4.33 -26.40
N THR A 6 7.34 -4.81 -25.19
CA THR A 6 6.58 -6.04 -24.97
C THR A 6 5.13 -5.92 -25.45
N GLN A 7 4.53 -4.73 -25.29
CA GLN A 7 3.21 -4.43 -25.82
C GLN A 7 3.21 -4.47 -27.36
N ARG A 8 4.18 -3.82 -28.02
CA ARG A 8 4.31 -3.86 -29.49
C ARG A 8 4.50 -5.30 -30.00
N LEU A 9 5.32 -6.10 -29.30
CA LEU A 9 5.55 -7.50 -29.67
C LEU A 9 4.28 -8.35 -29.55
N TYR A 10 3.48 -8.10 -28.51
CA TYR A 10 2.18 -8.74 -28.33
C TYR A 10 1.19 -8.33 -29.44
N ASP A 11 1.10 -7.04 -29.74
CA ASP A 11 0.20 -6.52 -30.78
C ASP A 11 0.58 -7.08 -32.17
N GLU A 12 1.88 -7.16 -32.47
CA GLU A 12 2.38 -7.76 -33.72
C GLU A 12 2.09 -9.27 -33.80
N ALA A 13 2.27 -10.01 -32.70
CA ALA A 13 1.96 -11.43 -32.64
C ALA A 13 0.45 -11.68 -32.78
N GLN A 14 -0.39 -10.84 -32.17
CA GLN A 14 -1.84 -10.90 -32.30
C GLN A 14 -2.28 -10.65 -33.75
N GLN A 15 -1.71 -9.63 -34.40
CA GLN A 15 -2.02 -9.31 -35.78
C GLN A 15 -1.61 -10.45 -36.74
N LYS A 16 -0.44 -11.06 -36.53
CA LYS A 16 0.01 -12.25 -37.29
C LYS A 16 -0.92 -13.44 -37.11
N TYR A 17 -1.43 -13.67 -35.90
CA TYR A 17 -2.40 -14.73 -35.64
C TYR A 17 -3.73 -14.49 -36.38
N TYR A 18 -4.26 -13.27 -36.34
CA TYR A 18 -5.50 -12.93 -37.07
C TYR A 18 -5.33 -13.01 -38.58
N ASP A 19 -4.19 -12.58 -39.12
CA ASP A 19 -3.90 -12.72 -40.55
C ASP A 19 -3.87 -14.20 -40.96
N ALA A 20 -3.15 -15.05 -40.20
CA ALA A 20 -3.11 -16.50 -40.43
C ALA A 20 -4.51 -17.15 -40.32
N GLN A 21 -5.30 -16.77 -39.33
CA GLN A 21 -6.68 -17.26 -39.16
C GLN A 21 -7.57 -16.84 -40.33
N SER A 22 -7.47 -15.59 -40.77
CA SER A 22 -8.26 -15.08 -41.91
C SER A 22 -7.89 -15.77 -43.21
N ARG A 23 -6.59 -16.06 -43.44
CA ARG A 23 -6.10 -16.82 -44.59
C ARG A 23 -6.63 -18.25 -44.58
N TYR A 24 -6.62 -18.92 -43.44
CA TYR A 24 -7.19 -20.25 -43.27
C TYR A 24 -8.70 -20.23 -43.58
N ALA A 25 -9.45 -19.31 -42.97
CA ALA A 25 -10.89 -19.18 -43.19
C ALA A 25 -11.22 -18.91 -44.66
N ARG A 26 -10.55 -17.94 -45.29
CA ARG A 26 -10.73 -17.63 -46.72
C ARG A 26 -10.41 -18.82 -47.61
N TYR A 27 -9.32 -19.53 -47.34
CA TYR A 27 -8.93 -20.71 -48.12
C TYR A 27 -9.95 -21.84 -47.99
N THR A 28 -10.46 -22.08 -46.78
CA THR A 28 -11.51 -23.08 -46.55
C THR A 28 -12.81 -22.69 -47.25
N ASP A 29 -13.23 -21.42 -47.17
CA ASP A 29 -14.46 -20.91 -47.79
C ASP A 29 -14.41 -20.93 -49.32
N GLU A 30 -13.28 -20.57 -49.92
CA GLU A 30 -13.10 -20.61 -51.38
C GLU A 30 -13.09 -22.03 -51.94
N ASN A 31 -12.72 -23.03 -51.13
CA ASN A 31 -12.46 -24.39 -51.58
C ASN A 31 -13.36 -25.46 -50.93
N GLN A 32 -14.52 -25.07 -50.37
CA GLN A 32 -15.43 -25.98 -49.64
C GLN A 32 -15.85 -27.24 -50.42
N ASN A 33 -15.82 -27.21 -51.76
CA ASN A 33 -16.23 -28.33 -52.63
C ASN A 33 -15.06 -29.18 -53.20
N LEU A 34 -13.81 -28.90 -52.81
CA LEU A 34 -12.63 -29.54 -53.40
C LEU A 34 -12.06 -30.66 -52.51
N SER A 35 -12.44 -31.91 -52.79
CA SER A 35 -11.86 -33.12 -52.16
C SER A 35 -10.60 -33.62 -52.90
N ARG A 36 -9.62 -32.74 -53.13
CA ARG A 36 -8.31 -33.12 -53.72
C ARG A 36 -7.26 -33.29 -52.62
N ARG A 37 -6.30 -34.20 -52.80
CA ARG A 37 -5.19 -34.39 -51.84
C ARG A 37 -4.36 -33.11 -51.66
N SER A 38 -4.18 -32.34 -52.74
CA SER A 38 -3.50 -31.04 -52.70
C SER A 38 -4.20 -30.03 -51.79
N PHE A 39 -5.55 -30.04 -51.77
CA PHE A 39 -6.32 -29.19 -50.87
C PHE A 39 -6.01 -29.55 -49.40
N ARG A 40 -6.04 -30.84 -49.04
CA ARG A 40 -5.74 -31.30 -47.68
C ARG A 40 -4.34 -30.88 -47.22
N THR A 41 -3.32 -31.06 -48.05
CA THR A 41 -1.95 -30.66 -47.73
C THR A 41 -1.83 -29.16 -47.47
N GLU A 42 -2.50 -28.33 -48.27
CA GLU A 42 -2.47 -26.88 -48.10
C GLU A 42 -3.27 -26.44 -46.87
N THR A 43 -4.42 -27.06 -46.60
CA THR A 43 -5.21 -26.82 -45.39
C THR A 43 -4.42 -27.19 -44.14
N GLU A 44 -3.70 -28.32 -44.14
CA GLU A 44 -2.79 -28.73 -43.05
C GLU A 44 -1.63 -27.73 -42.89
N ARG A 45 -1.06 -27.23 -43.99
CA ARG A 45 0.00 -26.21 -43.96
C ARG A 45 -0.51 -24.93 -43.29
N LEU A 46 -1.66 -24.42 -43.72
CA LEU A 46 -2.28 -23.20 -43.16
C LEU A 46 -2.70 -23.39 -41.70
N GLN A 47 -3.23 -24.57 -41.36
CA GLN A 47 -3.55 -24.92 -39.98
C GLN A 47 -2.30 -24.94 -39.08
N ASN A 48 -1.20 -25.50 -39.57
CA ASN A 48 0.09 -25.46 -38.86
C ASN A 48 0.62 -24.03 -38.70
N GLU A 49 0.48 -23.19 -39.72
CA GLU A 49 0.86 -21.77 -39.66
C GLU A 49 0.04 -21.01 -38.59
N MET A 50 -1.28 -21.23 -38.56
CA MET A 50 -2.15 -20.68 -37.52
C MET A 50 -1.76 -21.19 -36.12
N ASN A 51 -1.49 -22.49 -35.97
CA ASN A 51 -1.06 -23.08 -34.70
C ASN A 51 0.30 -22.53 -34.24
N LEU A 52 1.24 -22.31 -35.16
CA LEU A 52 2.54 -21.72 -34.85
C LEU A 52 2.38 -20.27 -34.37
N ALA A 53 1.58 -19.47 -35.08
CA ALA A 53 1.27 -18.09 -34.71
C ALA A 53 0.56 -18.02 -33.34
N PHE A 54 -0.37 -18.95 -33.08
CA PHE A 54 -1.05 -19.06 -31.79
C PHE A 54 -0.08 -19.36 -30.65
N ASN A 55 0.85 -20.30 -30.83
CA ASN A 55 1.86 -20.62 -29.82
C ASN A 55 2.77 -19.42 -29.52
N LEU A 56 3.19 -18.68 -30.56
CA LEU A 56 3.98 -17.47 -30.39
C LEU A 56 3.21 -16.37 -29.65
N TYR A 57 1.94 -16.16 -29.99
CA TYR A 57 1.04 -15.25 -29.29
C TYR A 57 0.90 -15.64 -27.80
N ASN A 58 0.70 -16.93 -27.51
CA ASN A 58 0.57 -17.40 -26.13
C ASN A 58 1.87 -17.20 -25.33
N GLN A 59 3.03 -17.46 -25.92
CA GLN A 59 4.34 -17.24 -25.27
C GLN A 59 4.59 -15.76 -24.99
N THR A 60 4.29 -14.87 -25.95
CA THR A 60 4.45 -13.42 -25.77
C THR A 60 3.46 -12.86 -24.75
N ALA A 61 2.22 -13.36 -24.73
CA ALA A 61 1.23 -13.01 -23.72
C ALA A 61 1.68 -13.40 -22.30
N GLN A 62 2.28 -14.59 -22.13
CA GLN A 62 2.86 -15.01 -20.84
C GLN A 62 4.04 -14.11 -20.43
N GLN A 63 4.93 -13.76 -21.35
CA GLN A 63 6.02 -12.82 -21.06
C GLN A 63 5.50 -11.43 -20.66
N LEU A 64 4.44 -10.96 -21.31
CA LEU A 64 3.77 -9.70 -20.99
C LEU A 64 3.11 -9.75 -19.60
N GLN A 65 2.48 -10.87 -19.23
CA GLN A 65 1.94 -11.07 -17.89
C GLN A 65 3.05 -11.09 -16.83
N LEU A 66 4.17 -11.76 -17.09
CA LEU A 66 5.34 -11.75 -16.19
C LEU A 66 5.95 -10.35 -16.07
N ALA A 67 6.07 -9.61 -17.16
CA ALA A 67 6.55 -8.23 -17.13
C ALA A 67 5.60 -7.31 -16.35
N LYS A 68 4.28 -7.45 -16.55
CA LYS A 68 3.26 -6.73 -15.77
C LYS A 68 3.25 -7.14 -14.30
N ALA A 69 3.47 -8.40 -13.98
CA ALA A 69 3.57 -8.90 -12.61
C ALA A 69 4.81 -8.33 -11.91
N LYS A 70 5.98 -8.32 -12.57
CA LYS A 70 7.19 -7.68 -12.02
C LYS A 70 7.01 -6.19 -11.78
N VAL A 71 6.30 -5.50 -12.66
CA VAL A 71 5.96 -4.07 -12.46
C VAL A 71 5.00 -3.91 -11.28
N GLN A 72 4.02 -4.80 -11.13
CA GLN A 72 3.09 -4.80 -9.99
C GLN A 72 3.77 -5.17 -8.67
N GLU A 73 4.73 -6.09 -8.65
CA GLU A 73 5.55 -6.42 -7.48
C GLU A 73 6.40 -5.24 -7.02
N LEU A 74 6.87 -4.40 -7.96
CA LEU A 74 7.63 -3.17 -7.64
C LEU A 74 6.75 -2.00 -7.22
N THR A 75 5.45 -2.02 -7.51
CA THR A 75 4.47 -1.16 -6.85
C THR A 75 3.91 -1.89 -5.65
N PRO A 76 4.54 -1.80 -4.47
CA PRO A 76 3.86 -2.27 -3.28
C PRO A 76 2.52 -1.55 -3.25
N VAL A 77 1.44 -2.29 -2.99
CA VAL A 77 0.21 -1.69 -2.48
C VAL A 77 0.67 -0.81 -1.35
N TYR A 78 0.65 0.49 -1.61
CA TYR A 78 0.89 1.53 -0.63
C TYR A 78 -0.32 1.42 0.29
N ALA A 79 -0.29 0.44 1.19
CA ALA A 79 -0.93 0.60 2.47
C ALA A 79 -0.38 1.93 2.92
N VAL A 80 -1.22 2.96 2.90
CA VAL A 80 -0.88 4.28 3.39
C VAL A 80 -0.37 4.00 4.80
N VAL A 81 0.95 3.94 4.94
CA VAL A 81 1.59 4.07 6.22
C VAL A 81 1.15 5.46 6.59
N GLN A 82 0.09 5.54 7.40
CA GLN A 82 -0.15 6.77 8.14
C GLN A 82 1.20 6.99 8.82
N ALA A 83 1.93 8.02 8.39
CA ALA A 83 3.10 8.44 9.10
C ALA A 83 2.58 8.68 10.51
N ALA A 84 2.80 7.73 11.41
CA ALA A 84 2.40 7.86 12.79
C ALA A 84 3.34 8.94 13.31
N THR A 85 2.82 10.16 13.21
CA THR A 85 3.45 11.42 13.57
C THR A 85 4.29 11.18 14.79
N VAL A 86 5.58 11.53 14.71
CA VAL A 86 6.38 11.62 15.93
C VAL A 86 5.59 12.58 16.83
N PRO A 87 5.14 12.16 18.02
CA PRO A 87 4.39 13.06 18.88
C PRO A 87 5.31 14.22 19.23
N LEU A 88 5.10 15.38 18.60
CA LEU A 88 5.88 16.59 18.84
C LEU A 88 5.52 17.24 20.19
N GLU A 89 4.61 16.64 20.94
CA GLU A 89 4.28 17.02 22.31
C GLU A 89 4.43 15.82 23.25
N PRO A 90 5.27 15.95 24.31
CA PRO A 90 5.36 14.93 25.33
C PRO A 90 4.05 14.88 26.13
N SER A 91 3.35 13.75 26.06
CA SER A 91 2.05 13.48 26.69
C SER A 91 2.01 13.51 28.23
N LYS A 92 3.06 13.93 28.95
CA LYS A 92 3.11 13.87 30.43
C LYS A 92 4.07 14.90 31.05
N PRO A 93 3.79 15.38 32.27
CA PRO A 93 2.53 15.95 32.76
C PRO A 93 2.44 17.43 32.35
N SER A 94 1.24 17.98 32.20
CA SER A 94 1.07 19.39 31.83
C SER A 94 1.70 20.28 32.92
N LYS A 95 2.79 20.98 32.56
CA LYS A 95 3.52 21.89 33.47
C LYS A 95 2.58 22.86 34.18
N VAL A 96 1.50 23.24 33.49
CA VAL A 96 0.40 24.07 34.00
C VAL A 96 -0.32 23.44 35.19
N LEU A 97 -0.61 22.14 35.16
CA LEU A 97 -1.38 21.46 36.20
C LEU A 97 -0.55 21.26 37.48
N ILE A 98 0.75 21.01 37.35
CA ILE A 98 1.69 21.02 38.49
C ILE A 98 1.80 22.43 39.10
N LEU A 99 1.91 23.47 38.26
CA LEU A 99 2.00 24.86 38.73
C LEU A 99 0.75 25.25 39.54
N ILE A 100 -0.45 24.95 39.04
CA ILE A 100 -1.71 25.21 39.74
C ILE A 100 -1.76 24.47 41.08
N GLY A 101 -1.37 23.19 41.10
CA GLY A 101 -1.32 22.38 42.32
C GLY A 101 -0.40 22.97 43.38
N CYS A 102 0.82 23.39 43.00
CA CYS A 102 1.78 23.99 43.93
C CYS A 102 1.32 25.34 44.50
N VAL A 103 0.72 26.21 43.66
CA VAL A 103 0.20 27.50 44.12
C VAL A 103 -0.96 27.30 45.11
N PHE A 104 -1.85 26.35 44.84
CA PHE A 104 -2.96 26.04 45.74
C PHE A 104 -2.48 25.49 47.09
N LEU A 105 -1.52 24.55 47.07
CA LEU A 105 -0.92 23.99 48.28
C LEU A 105 -0.19 25.05 49.12
N ALA A 106 0.58 25.93 48.48
CA ALA A 106 1.29 27.01 49.18
C ALA A 106 0.32 28.01 49.82
N GLY A 107 -0.76 28.37 49.12
CA GLY A 107 -1.82 29.23 49.65
C GLY A 107 -2.53 28.61 50.85
N ALA A 108 -2.90 27.34 50.76
CA ALA A 108 -3.53 26.61 51.86
C ALA A 108 -2.60 26.48 53.07
N ALA A 109 -1.31 26.20 52.85
CA ALA A 109 -0.32 26.12 53.92
C ALA A 109 -0.10 27.48 54.61
N ALA A 110 -0.04 28.58 53.85
CA ALA A 110 0.07 29.93 54.40
C ALA A 110 -1.18 30.32 55.20
N ALA A 111 -2.37 30.03 54.69
CA ALA A 111 -3.63 30.27 55.41
C ALA A 111 -3.72 29.43 56.69
N ALA A 112 -3.35 28.15 56.62
CA ALA A 112 -3.29 27.29 57.80
C ALA A 112 -2.26 27.79 58.82
N TRP A 113 -1.10 28.26 58.39
CA TRP A 113 -0.09 28.81 59.28
C TRP A 113 -0.53 30.14 59.90
N ILE A 114 -1.25 31.01 59.19
CA ILE A 114 -1.79 32.23 59.82
C ILE A 114 -2.87 31.89 60.85
N LEU A 115 -3.78 30.96 60.54
CA LEU A 115 -4.97 30.73 61.35
C LEU A 115 -4.73 29.79 62.55
N LEU A 116 -3.94 28.72 62.36
CA LEU A 116 -3.54 27.83 63.44
C LEU A 116 -2.28 28.36 64.12
N GLY A 117 -1.42 29.06 63.40
CA GLY A 117 -0.08 29.35 63.89
C GLY A 117 0.03 30.22 65.10
N GLU A 118 -0.78 31.27 65.14
CA GLU A 118 -0.88 32.12 66.32
C GLU A 118 -1.42 31.33 67.53
N ASN A 119 -2.33 30.36 67.31
CA ASN A 119 -2.87 29.51 68.37
C ASN A 119 -1.86 28.47 68.89
N ILE A 120 -1.17 27.74 68.02
CA ILE A 120 -0.15 26.74 68.45
C ILE A 120 1.09 27.39 69.06
N VAL A 121 1.57 28.52 68.54
CA VAL A 121 2.69 29.26 69.16
C VAL A 121 2.28 29.89 70.48
N GLY A 122 1.05 30.38 70.60
CA GLY A 122 0.50 30.89 71.86
C GLY A 122 0.42 29.83 72.96
N GLU A 123 -0.06 28.62 72.63
CA GLU A 123 -0.10 27.46 73.53
C GLU A 123 1.30 26.99 73.92
N PHE A 124 2.24 26.88 72.97
CA PHE A 124 3.63 26.52 73.28
C PHE A 124 4.32 27.55 74.17
N ARG A 125 4.07 28.85 73.96
CA ARG A 125 4.67 29.92 74.78
C ARG A 125 4.07 29.97 76.19
N LYS A 126 2.81 29.55 76.37
CA LYS A 126 2.19 29.34 77.70
C LYS A 126 2.73 28.09 78.39
N ALA A 127 2.92 26.99 77.64
CA ALA A 127 3.51 25.76 78.17
C ALA A 127 4.96 25.96 78.64
N VAL A 128 5.76 26.75 77.89
CA VAL A 128 7.14 27.10 78.25
C VAL A 128 7.23 28.02 79.48
N LYS A 129 6.27 28.94 79.67
CA LYS A 129 6.24 29.83 80.85
C LYS A 129 5.68 29.19 82.13
N THR A 130 5.11 28.00 82.05
CA THR A 130 4.56 27.27 83.22
C THR A 130 5.57 26.28 83.82
N GLY A 131 6.79 26.23 83.27
CA GLY A 131 7.89 25.37 83.72
C GLY A 131 9.06 26.09 84.41
N GLU A 132 8.93 27.38 84.75
CA GLU A 132 9.85 28.09 85.66
C GLU A 132 9.16 28.39 87.00
#